data_AF-A0A4Q0YWX6-F1
#
_entry.id   AF-A0A4Q0YWX6-F1
#
_cell.length_a   1.000
_cell.length_b   1.000
_cell.length_c   1.000
_cell.angle_alpha   90.00
_cell.angle_beta   90.00
_cell.angle_gamma   90.00
#
_symmetry.space_group_name_H-M   'P 1'
#
loop_
_entity.id
_entity.type
_entity.pdbx_description
1 polymer ?
#
loop_
_entity_poly.entity_id
_entity_poly.type
_entity_poly.pdbx_seq_one_letter_code
_entity_poly.pdbx_strand_id
1 'polypeptide(L)'
;MQITLSGTAFKSYEVNTKNRTKEELSKENLSFDNTLTKTNQSDNITYQTTNENENTTNIIFKDPTNGNHVQVALDNSTIDRLKRNFSEDDFFQRENGDIRLNAKAESFVSGWFADIAYKREFLSSDANNDGKLTEEEYLNTYNAFGIKGTITYNSDDISIDEKVDNLGYGNYGSIDETIYRTGIHVKSLDDELNYTLNADKDFDGEISLEEAYTSESTIENKVKANIGDFFSLPENQEKGELASFFNDAINFVLDILEKNKKDKNKNIEIDKKQWEQIQQRHNILITESLKQVFESENKKEKTQEH
;
A
#
# COMPACT_ATOMS: atom_id res chain seq x y z
N MET A 1 -23.81 1.61 -4.81
CA MET A 1 -22.53 2.26 -4.49
C MET A 1 -21.44 1.48 -5.17
N GLN A 2 -20.58 2.19 -5.90
CA GLN A 2 -19.46 1.60 -6.61
C GLN A 2 -18.15 2.18 -6.05
N ILE A 3 -17.15 1.31 -5.87
CA ILE A 3 -15.79 1.72 -5.52
C ILE A 3 -14.89 1.38 -6.72
N THR A 4 -14.15 2.36 -7.20
CA THR A 4 -13.14 2.18 -8.25
C THR A 4 -11.78 2.54 -7.69
N LEU A 5 -10.80 1.65 -7.86
CA LEU A 5 -9.41 1.87 -7.47
C LEU A 5 -8.54 1.95 -8.71
N SER A 6 -7.54 2.83 -8.72
CA SER A 6 -6.61 2.93 -9.85
C SER A 6 -5.22 3.40 -9.47
N GLY A 7 -4.24 3.06 -10.31
CA GLY A 7 -2.85 3.44 -10.13
C GLY A 7 -2.00 2.36 -9.45
N THR A 8 -0.69 2.57 -9.55
CA THR A 8 0.36 1.66 -9.07
C THR A 8 0.97 2.26 -7.80
N ALA A 9 0.83 1.57 -6.68
CA ALA A 9 1.39 1.97 -5.38
C ALA A 9 2.91 1.82 -5.37
N PHE A 10 3.42 0.66 -5.80
CA PHE A 10 4.85 0.37 -5.89
C PHE A 10 5.18 -0.35 -7.19
N LYS A 11 6.42 -0.16 -7.67
CA LYS A 11 6.90 -0.81 -8.89
C LYS A 11 8.33 -1.30 -8.73
N SER A 12 8.51 -2.59 -8.97
CA SER A 12 9.80 -3.27 -8.97
C SER A 12 10.77 -2.67 -10.01
N TYR A 13 12.05 -2.95 -9.82
CA TYR A 13 13.06 -2.64 -10.84
C TYR A 13 12.99 -3.65 -11.99
N GLU A 14 13.13 -3.17 -13.21
CA GLU A 14 13.39 -4.04 -14.35
C GLU A 14 14.81 -4.61 -14.25
N VAL A 15 14.93 -5.91 -13.98
CA VAL A 15 16.23 -6.57 -13.82
C VAL A 15 16.44 -7.62 -14.91
N ASN A 16 17.56 -7.52 -15.62
CA ASN A 16 18.00 -8.56 -16.54
C ASN A 16 18.99 -9.49 -15.83
N THR A 17 18.60 -10.74 -15.62
CA THR A 17 19.44 -11.75 -14.99
C THR A 17 20.00 -12.73 -16.02
N LYS A 18 21.16 -13.31 -15.70
CA LYS A 18 21.76 -14.37 -16.51
C LYS A 18 21.03 -15.69 -16.22
N ASN A 19 20.67 -16.43 -17.26
CA ASN A 19 20.27 -17.83 -17.12
C ASN A 19 21.53 -18.69 -16.95
N ARG A 20 21.82 -19.09 -15.71
CA ARG A 20 22.99 -19.90 -15.36
C ARG A 20 22.66 -21.38 -15.40
N THR A 21 23.63 -22.20 -15.79
CA THR A 21 23.54 -23.65 -15.71
C THR A 21 23.70 -24.15 -14.27
N LYS A 22 23.18 -25.34 -13.96
CA LYS A 22 23.39 -25.98 -12.65
C LYS A 22 24.89 -26.16 -12.33
N GLU A 23 25.72 -26.41 -13.34
CA GLU A 23 27.17 -26.51 -13.18
C GLU A 23 27.80 -25.16 -12.78
N GLU A 24 27.41 -24.06 -13.42
CA GLU A 24 27.85 -22.71 -13.03
C GLU A 24 27.45 -22.38 -11.60
N LEU A 25 26.19 -22.65 -11.23
CA LEU A 25 25.65 -22.39 -9.89
C LEU A 25 26.35 -23.24 -8.82
N SER A 26 26.63 -24.52 -9.10
CA SER A 26 27.34 -25.40 -8.16
C SER A 26 28.79 -25.00 -7.89
N LYS A 27 29.41 -24.27 -8.83
CA LYS A 27 30.78 -23.77 -8.72
C LYS A 27 30.85 -22.39 -8.04
N GLU A 28 29.72 -21.72 -7.80
CA GLU A 28 29.71 -20.47 -7.04
C GLU A 28 30.10 -20.75 -5.58
N ASN A 29 31.31 -20.34 -5.20
CA ASN A 29 31.78 -20.42 -3.82
C ASN A 29 31.17 -19.27 -2.99
N LEU A 30 29.91 -19.44 -2.58
CA LEU A 30 29.18 -18.49 -1.75
C LEU A 30 29.12 -18.98 -0.31
N SER A 31 29.73 -18.20 0.59
CA SER A 31 29.68 -18.43 2.03
C SER A 31 29.04 -17.23 2.69
N PHE A 32 27.95 -17.47 3.41
CA PHE A 32 27.34 -16.51 4.33
C PHE A 32 27.72 -16.94 5.74
N ASP A 33 28.11 -15.98 6.59
CA ASP A 33 28.52 -16.27 7.96
C ASP A 33 27.32 -16.05 8.89
N ASN A 34 26.73 -17.16 9.34
CA ASN A 34 25.52 -17.13 10.16
C ASN A 34 25.78 -16.60 11.60
N THR A 35 27.03 -16.29 11.95
CA THR A 35 27.37 -15.66 13.23
C THR A 35 27.43 -14.13 13.17
N LEU A 36 27.27 -13.56 11.97
CA LEU A 36 27.26 -12.11 11.80
C LEU A 36 26.03 -11.50 12.47
N THR A 37 26.26 -10.42 13.20
CA THR A 37 25.20 -9.61 13.81
C THR A 37 24.84 -8.38 12.98
N LYS A 38 25.47 -8.24 11.80
CA LYS A 38 25.21 -7.15 10.87
C LYS A 38 25.01 -7.65 9.46
N THR A 39 24.21 -6.92 8.70
CA THR A 39 23.73 -7.32 7.37
C THR A 39 24.76 -7.13 6.24
N ASN A 40 25.78 -6.29 6.42
CA ASN A 40 26.70 -5.88 5.35
C ASN A 40 28.20 -5.90 5.77
N GLN A 41 28.69 -7.02 6.29
CA GLN A 41 30.07 -7.14 6.79
C GLN A 41 31.09 -7.71 5.79
N SER A 42 30.72 -7.93 4.52
CA SER A 42 31.61 -8.49 3.50
C SER A 42 31.54 -7.72 2.18
N ASP A 43 32.69 -7.50 1.54
CA ASP A 43 32.82 -6.70 0.31
C ASP A 43 31.96 -7.21 -0.87
N ASN A 44 31.55 -8.48 -0.86
CA ASN A 44 30.75 -9.11 -1.92
C ASN A 44 29.29 -9.42 -1.50
N ILE A 45 28.84 -8.87 -0.37
CA ILE A 45 27.49 -9.07 0.17
C ILE A 45 26.85 -7.69 0.37
N THR A 46 25.72 -7.45 -0.31
CA THR A 46 24.90 -6.25 -0.07
C THR A 46 24.13 -6.40 1.23
N TYR A 47 23.50 -7.55 1.42
CA TYR A 47 22.61 -7.83 2.54
C TYR A 47 22.63 -9.32 2.86
N GLN A 48 22.78 -9.63 4.13
CA GLN A 48 22.60 -10.95 4.69
C GLN A 48 21.60 -10.85 5.83
N THR A 49 20.54 -11.64 5.75
CA THR A 49 19.55 -11.75 6.83
C THR A 49 20.21 -12.13 8.15
N THR A 50 19.76 -11.49 9.23
CA THR A 50 20.05 -11.85 10.61
C THR A 50 18.85 -12.52 11.29
N ASN A 51 17.78 -12.79 10.53
CA ASN A 51 16.56 -13.42 11.01
C ASN A 51 16.71 -14.95 10.98
N GLU A 52 16.62 -15.58 12.14
CA GLU A 52 16.51 -17.03 12.25
C GLU A 52 15.06 -17.41 12.59
N ASN A 53 14.39 -18.10 11.66
CA ASN A 53 13.04 -18.62 11.86
C ASN A 53 12.89 -19.99 11.17
N GLU A 54 12.40 -20.99 11.90
CA GLU A 54 12.22 -22.36 11.42
C GLU A 54 11.25 -22.47 10.23
N ASN A 55 10.38 -21.48 10.02
CA ASN A 55 9.41 -21.45 8.91
C ASN A 55 9.90 -20.68 7.68
N THR A 56 11.17 -20.27 7.67
CA THR A 56 11.79 -19.54 6.56
C THR A 56 12.90 -20.37 5.93
N THR A 57 13.15 -20.12 4.64
CA THR A 57 14.31 -20.63 3.93
C THR A 57 15.09 -19.46 3.36
N ASN A 58 16.42 -19.52 3.48
CA ASN A 58 17.30 -18.50 2.93
C ASN A 58 17.33 -18.58 1.40
N ILE A 59 17.09 -17.43 0.78
CA ILE A 59 17.10 -17.24 -0.66
C ILE A 59 18.27 -16.35 -1.04
N ILE A 60 19.05 -16.77 -2.03
CA ILE A 60 20.23 -16.06 -2.51
C ILE A 60 20.00 -15.55 -3.94
N PHE A 61 20.31 -14.28 -4.17
CA PHE A 61 20.33 -13.67 -5.50
C PHE A 61 21.40 -12.60 -5.62
N LYS A 62 21.52 -11.99 -6.80
CA LYS A 62 22.36 -10.81 -6.99
C LYS A 62 21.55 -9.54 -6.87
N ASP A 63 22.08 -8.60 -6.10
CA ASP A 63 21.65 -7.23 -6.13
C ASP A 63 21.84 -6.64 -7.54
N PRO A 64 20.77 -6.12 -8.17
CA PRO A 64 20.85 -5.63 -9.53
C PRO A 64 21.61 -4.31 -9.66
N THR A 65 21.87 -3.61 -8.56
CA THR A 65 22.53 -2.28 -8.57
C THR A 65 24.05 -2.37 -8.54
N ASN A 66 24.61 -3.41 -7.94
CA ASN A 66 26.06 -3.58 -7.76
C ASN A 66 26.60 -4.98 -8.11
N GLY A 67 25.72 -5.98 -8.29
CA GLY A 67 26.09 -7.36 -8.64
C GLY A 67 26.62 -8.21 -7.48
N ASN A 68 26.64 -7.66 -6.25
CA ASN A 68 26.95 -8.38 -5.01
C ASN A 68 25.81 -9.34 -4.65
N HIS A 69 26.10 -10.27 -3.74
CA HIS A 69 25.11 -11.24 -3.31
C HIS A 69 24.21 -10.67 -2.21
N VAL A 70 22.97 -11.12 -2.23
CA VAL A 70 21.96 -10.87 -1.21
C VAL A 70 21.49 -12.23 -0.72
N GLN A 71 21.37 -12.37 0.60
CA GLN A 71 20.69 -13.49 1.25
C GLN A 71 19.57 -12.94 2.13
N VAL A 72 18.33 -13.33 1.83
CA VAL A 72 17.13 -12.95 2.59
C VAL A 72 16.44 -14.20 3.12
N ALA A 73 15.75 -14.09 4.25
CA ALA A 73 14.89 -15.17 4.75
C ALA A 73 13.47 -14.99 4.19
N LEU A 74 13.01 -15.91 3.33
CA LEU A 74 11.62 -15.90 2.87
C LEU A 74 10.80 -16.99 3.56
N ASP A 75 9.54 -16.67 3.86
CA ASP A 75 8.58 -17.65 4.36
C ASP A 75 8.43 -18.79 3.35
N ASN A 76 8.35 -20.02 3.83
CA ASN A 76 8.19 -21.19 2.97
C ASN A 76 6.94 -21.09 2.07
N SER A 77 5.87 -20.47 2.56
CA SER A 77 4.64 -20.22 1.78
C SER A 77 4.86 -19.23 0.61
N THR A 78 5.70 -18.20 0.81
CA THR A 78 6.11 -17.25 -0.25
C THR A 78 6.93 -17.99 -1.30
N ILE A 79 7.85 -18.86 -0.88
CA ILE A 79 8.67 -19.67 -1.80
C ILE A 79 7.80 -20.63 -2.62
N ASP A 80 6.82 -21.28 -1.99
CA ASP A 80 5.88 -22.16 -2.69
C ASP A 80 5.02 -21.41 -3.71
N ARG A 81 4.68 -20.15 -3.46
CA ARG A 81 4.04 -19.28 -4.46
C ARG A 81 4.97 -18.99 -5.63
N LEU A 82 6.22 -18.60 -5.36
CA LEU A 82 7.21 -18.34 -6.40
C LEU A 82 7.44 -19.59 -7.28
N LYS A 83 7.62 -20.76 -6.67
CA LYS A 83 7.82 -22.04 -7.38
C LYS A 83 6.62 -22.47 -8.24
N ARG A 84 5.41 -22.03 -7.88
CA ARG A 84 4.20 -22.28 -8.70
C ARG A 84 4.12 -21.36 -9.92
N ASN A 85 4.72 -20.18 -9.86
CA ASN A 85 4.67 -19.19 -10.93
C ASN A 85 5.86 -19.31 -11.90
N PHE A 86 7.05 -19.65 -11.39
CA PHE A 86 8.29 -19.71 -12.16
C PHE A 86 8.74 -21.14 -12.46
N SER A 87 9.73 -21.28 -13.35
CA SER A 87 10.29 -22.58 -13.73
C SER A 87 11.02 -23.22 -12.56
N GLU A 88 10.97 -24.56 -12.42
CA GLU A 88 11.76 -25.28 -11.42
C GLU A 88 13.28 -25.02 -11.56
N ASP A 89 13.77 -24.83 -12.80
CA ASP A 89 15.17 -24.52 -13.06
C ASP A 89 15.59 -23.10 -12.62
N ASP A 90 14.63 -22.25 -12.26
CA ASP A 90 14.89 -20.93 -11.67
C ASP A 90 15.26 -21.03 -10.17
N PHE A 91 15.19 -22.23 -9.58
CA PHE A 91 15.47 -22.47 -8.16
C PHE A 91 16.54 -23.56 -7.99
N PHE A 92 17.77 -23.16 -7.67
CA PHE A 92 18.85 -24.11 -7.39
C PHE A 92 19.00 -24.34 -5.89
N GLN A 93 18.59 -25.53 -5.45
CA GLN A 93 18.78 -25.99 -4.06
C GLN A 93 20.26 -26.27 -3.80
N ARG A 94 20.86 -25.55 -2.85
CA ARG A 94 22.24 -25.75 -2.41
C ARG A 94 22.30 -26.85 -1.33
N GLU A 95 23.49 -27.43 -1.16
CA GLU A 95 23.74 -28.50 -0.17
C GLU A 95 23.48 -28.05 1.27
N ASN A 96 23.66 -26.76 1.56
CA ASN A 96 23.44 -26.18 2.90
C ASN A 96 21.97 -25.84 3.19
N GLY A 97 21.04 -26.10 2.26
CA GLY A 97 19.61 -25.81 2.44
C GLY A 97 19.14 -24.47 1.84
N ASP A 98 20.05 -23.56 1.52
CA ASP A 98 19.70 -22.31 0.85
C ASP A 98 19.23 -22.56 -0.59
N ILE A 99 18.41 -21.65 -1.12
CA ILE A 99 17.99 -21.66 -2.53
C ILE A 99 18.64 -20.49 -3.25
N ARG A 100 19.47 -20.78 -4.26
CA ARG A 100 19.99 -19.77 -5.18
C ARG A 100 18.98 -19.58 -6.31
N LEU A 101 18.42 -18.38 -6.43
CA LEU A 101 17.52 -18.05 -7.54
C LEU A 101 18.30 -17.96 -8.85
N ASN A 102 17.61 -18.10 -9.97
CA ASN A 102 18.17 -17.94 -11.30
C ASN A 102 17.12 -17.36 -12.25
N ALA A 103 17.56 -16.87 -13.41
CA ALA A 103 16.68 -16.43 -14.51
C ALA A 103 15.48 -15.57 -14.03
N LYS A 104 14.24 -15.95 -14.37
CA LYS A 104 13.07 -15.08 -14.14
C LYS A 104 12.73 -14.91 -12.66
N ALA A 105 12.83 -15.96 -11.86
CA ALA A 105 12.63 -15.83 -10.42
C ALA A 105 13.67 -14.89 -9.78
N GLU A 106 14.94 -14.96 -10.20
CA GLU A 106 15.97 -14.01 -9.74
C GLU A 106 15.63 -12.59 -10.16
N SER A 107 15.22 -12.37 -11.42
CA SER A 107 14.86 -11.05 -11.95
C SER A 107 13.72 -10.42 -11.15
N PHE A 108 12.64 -11.17 -10.91
CA PHE A 108 11.48 -10.71 -10.16
C PHE A 108 11.82 -10.37 -8.71
N VAL A 109 12.43 -11.31 -7.97
CA VAL A 109 12.72 -11.10 -6.55
C VAL A 109 13.79 -10.02 -6.34
N SER A 110 14.82 -9.97 -7.17
CA SER A 110 15.85 -8.94 -7.09
C SER A 110 15.34 -7.55 -7.48
N GLY A 111 14.37 -7.48 -8.39
CA GLY A 111 13.67 -6.24 -8.76
C GLY A 111 12.87 -5.65 -7.59
N TRP A 112 12.14 -6.49 -6.87
CA TRP A 112 11.42 -6.08 -5.65
C TRP A 112 12.37 -5.75 -4.49
N PHE A 113 13.43 -6.54 -4.31
CA PHE A 113 14.48 -6.22 -3.34
C PHE A 113 15.07 -4.82 -3.59
N ALA A 114 15.43 -4.49 -4.83
CA ALA A 114 16.01 -3.19 -5.15
C ALA A 114 15.05 -2.03 -4.89
N ASP A 115 13.76 -2.21 -5.16
CA ASP A 115 12.73 -1.22 -4.81
C ASP A 115 12.69 -0.97 -3.30
N ILE A 116 12.58 -2.04 -2.50
CA ILE A 116 12.50 -1.97 -1.04
C ILE A 116 13.78 -1.40 -0.44
N ALA A 117 14.93 -1.93 -0.85
CA ALA A 117 16.24 -1.57 -0.33
C ALA A 117 16.57 -0.10 -0.60
N TYR A 118 16.29 0.39 -1.82
CA TYR A 118 16.86 1.63 -2.33
C TYR A 118 15.86 2.76 -2.58
N LYS A 119 14.67 2.47 -3.12
CA LYS A 119 13.64 3.53 -3.30
C LYS A 119 12.81 3.73 -2.05
N ARG A 120 12.48 2.64 -1.36
CA ARG A 120 11.77 2.66 -0.07
C ARG A 120 12.74 2.82 1.10
N GLU A 121 14.04 2.86 0.81
CA GLU A 121 15.13 3.22 1.72
C GLU A 121 15.27 2.32 2.96
N PHE A 122 14.92 1.04 2.87
CA PHE A 122 15.03 0.12 4.00
C PHE A 122 16.48 -0.10 4.44
N LEU A 123 17.44 -0.17 3.50
CA LEU A 123 18.84 -0.36 3.85
C LEU A 123 19.45 0.87 4.53
N SER A 124 19.12 2.08 4.07
CA SER A 124 19.62 3.32 4.69
C SER A 124 18.90 3.65 6.00
N SER A 125 17.68 3.15 6.19
CA SER A 125 16.91 3.33 7.42
C SER A 125 17.38 2.42 8.56
N ASP A 126 17.92 1.22 8.27
CA ASP A 126 18.60 0.34 9.24
C ASP A 126 19.96 0.94 9.62
N ALA A 127 19.95 1.97 10.47
CA ALA A 127 21.11 2.80 10.76
C ALA A 127 22.21 2.01 11.48
N ASN A 128 21.84 1.03 12.30
CA ASN A 128 22.78 0.20 13.03
C ASN A 128 23.25 -1.04 12.22
N ASN A 129 22.57 -1.33 11.09
CA ASN A 129 22.77 -2.44 10.17
C ASN A 129 22.59 -3.81 10.82
N ASP A 130 21.74 -3.92 11.85
CA ASP A 130 21.49 -5.18 12.56
C ASP A 130 20.44 -6.07 11.87
N GLY A 131 19.86 -5.58 10.77
CA GLY A 131 18.85 -6.24 9.96
C GLY A 131 17.43 -6.06 10.49
N LYS A 132 17.26 -5.29 11.57
CA LYS A 132 15.98 -4.98 12.16
C LYS A 132 15.71 -3.49 12.16
N LEU A 133 14.48 -3.12 11.81
CA LEU A 133 14.02 -1.75 11.92
C LEU A 133 13.31 -1.57 13.26
N THR A 134 13.85 -0.69 14.09
CA THR A 134 13.10 -0.08 15.18
C THR A 134 11.95 0.77 14.63
N GLU A 135 11.01 1.16 15.50
CA GLU A 135 9.91 2.06 15.09
C GLU A 135 10.44 3.38 14.52
N GLU A 136 11.48 3.95 15.14
CA GLU A 136 12.14 5.17 14.67
C GLU A 136 12.79 4.99 13.29
N GLU A 137 13.49 3.88 13.07
CA GLU A 137 14.08 3.58 11.77
C GLU A 137 13.02 3.33 10.70
N TYR A 138 11.94 2.62 11.03
CA TYR A 138 10.86 2.35 10.09
C TYR A 138 10.13 3.63 9.64
N LEU A 139 9.96 4.61 10.54
CA LEU A 139 9.39 5.92 10.20
C LEU A 139 10.20 6.68 9.14
N ASN A 140 11.50 6.37 9.00
CA ASN A 140 12.36 6.98 7.98
C ASN A 140 12.26 6.30 6.61
N THR A 141 11.59 5.14 6.51
CA THR A 141 11.37 4.48 5.22
C THR A 141 10.38 5.23 4.35
N TYR A 142 10.51 5.06 3.04
CA TYR A 142 9.55 5.56 2.04
C TYR A 142 8.53 4.48 1.72
N ASN A 143 7.89 3.95 2.77
CA ASN A 143 6.94 2.84 2.69
C ASN A 143 5.47 3.27 2.73
N ALA A 144 5.16 4.44 2.17
CA ALA A 144 3.81 4.95 2.03
C ALA A 144 3.59 5.52 0.62
N PHE A 145 2.38 5.93 0.31
CA PHE A 145 2.05 6.60 -0.94
C PHE A 145 0.82 7.48 -0.78
N GLY A 146 0.76 8.55 -1.57
CA GLY A 146 -0.38 9.46 -1.58
C GLY A 146 -1.57 8.85 -2.29
N ILE A 147 -2.77 9.19 -1.83
CA ILE A 147 -4.03 8.82 -2.49
C ILE A 147 -4.89 10.07 -2.67
N LYS A 148 -5.50 10.17 -3.86
CA LYS A 148 -6.57 11.11 -4.15
C LYS A 148 -7.88 10.35 -4.21
N GLY A 149 -8.79 10.69 -3.30
CA GLY A 149 -10.16 10.18 -3.28
C GLY A 149 -11.15 11.21 -3.82
N THR A 150 -12.18 10.76 -4.52
CA THR A 150 -13.35 11.56 -4.89
C THR A 150 -14.61 10.77 -4.59
N ILE A 151 -15.58 11.40 -3.93
CA ILE A 151 -16.91 10.83 -3.71
C ILE A 151 -17.91 11.63 -4.55
N THR A 152 -18.58 10.94 -5.47
CA THR A 152 -19.61 11.54 -6.33
C THR A 152 -20.99 11.07 -5.90
N TYR A 153 -21.87 12.04 -5.63
CA TYR A 153 -23.25 11.80 -5.22
C TYR A 153 -24.20 12.05 -6.40
N ASN A 154 -24.88 11.00 -6.87
CA ASN A 154 -25.93 11.09 -7.89
C ASN A 154 -27.31 10.83 -7.27
N SER A 155 -28.38 11.03 -8.05
CA SER A 155 -29.76 10.81 -7.58
C SER A 155 -29.97 9.39 -7.05
N ASP A 156 -29.43 8.40 -7.76
CA ASP A 156 -29.68 6.98 -7.52
C ASP A 156 -28.44 6.19 -7.10
N ASP A 157 -27.25 6.80 -7.14
CA ASP A 157 -25.99 6.11 -6.89
C ASP A 157 -24.94 7.00 -6.22
N ILE A 158 -23.96 6.35 -5.61
CA ILE A 158 -22.78 6.95 -5.01
C ILE A 158 -21.56 6.22 -5.58
N SER A 159 -20.63 6.96 -6.18
CA SER A 159 -19.34 6.42 -6.60
C SER A 159 -18.22 6.95 -5.72
N ILE A 160 -17.27 6.08 -5.41
CA ILE A 160 -16.03 6.42 -4.72
C ILE A 160 -14.90 6.02 -5.65
N ASP A 161 -14.09 6.99 -6.05
CA ASP A 161 -12.95 6.78 -6.93
C ASP A 161 -11.69 7.16 -6.14
N GLU A 162 -10.83 6.18 -5.87
CA GLU A 162 -9.52 6.40 -5.24
C GLU A 162 -8.40 6.06 -6.22
N LYS A 163 -7.39 6.93 -6.25
CA LYS A 163 -6.25 6.80 -7.14
C LYS A 163 -4.95 7.11 -6.43
N VAL A 164 -3.91 6.33 -6.69
CA VAL A 164 -2.54 6.65 -6.26
C VAL A 164 -2.12 8.00 -6.83
N ASP A 165 -1.69 8.91 -5.96
CA ASP A 165 -1.16 10.20 -6.37
C ASP A 165 0.27 10.05 -6.89
N ASN A 166 0.58 10.72 -8.00
CA ASN A 166 1.86 10.56 -8.70
C ASN A 166 3.03 11.30 -8.01
N LEU A 167 2.96 11.55 -6.70
CA LEU A 167 3.98 12.29 -5.94
C LEU A 167 5.23 11.45 -5.62
N GLY A 168 5.24 10.18 -6.02
CA GLY A 168 6.31 9.24 -5.69
C GLY A 168 6.01 8.49 -4.39
N TYR A 169 7.01 7.79 -3.86
CA TYR A 169 6.85 7.08 -2.60
C TYR A 169 6.85 8.08 -1.45
N GLY A 170 5.88 7.93 -0.56
CA GLY A 170 5.71 8.75 0.64
C GLY A 170 6.55 8.23 1.78
N ASN A 171 7.07 9.14 2.60
CA ASN A 171 7.70 8.78 3.86
C ASN A 171 6.63 8.26 4.85
N TYR A 172 6.90 7.14 5.52
CA TYR A 172 5.93 6.51 6.43
C TYR A 172 5.56 7.40 7.62
N GLY A 173 6.49 8.22 8.12
CA GLY A 173 6.24 9.17 9.21
C GLY A 173 5.51 10.45 8.79
N SER A 174 5.19 10.63 7.52
CA SER A 174 4.46 11.79 7.03
C SER A 174 2.96 11.67 7.34
N ILE A 175 2.37 12.77 7.81
CA ILE A 175 0.95 12.85 8.18
C ILE A 175 0.00 12.92 6.98
N ASP A 176 0.52 13.25 5.79
CA ASP A 176 -0.26 13.48 4.57
C ASP A 176 -0.32 12.24 3.65
N GLU A 177 0.33 11.14 4.04
CA GLU A 177 0.48 9.95 3.22
C GLU A 177 -0.49 8.83 3.63
N THR A 178 -0.98 8.06 2.65
CA THR A 178 -1.72 6.84 2.99
C THR A 178 -0.74 5.73 3.33
N ILE A 179 -0.92 5.17 4.52
CA ILE A 179 -0.08 4.08 5.00
C ILE A 179 -0.40 2.80 4.20
N TYR A 180 0.62 2.27 3.53
CA TYR A 180 0.53 1.04 2.73
C TYR A 180 0.02 -0.14 3.54
N ARG A 181 0.58 -0.35 4.74
CA ARG A 181 0.18 -1.40 5.68
C ARG A 181 0.09 -0.86 7.10
N THR A 182 -1.11 -0.84 7.68
CA THR A 182 -1.36 -0.42 9.07
C THR A 182 -1.05 -1.54 10.06
N GLY A 183 -0.54 -1.19 11.24
CA GLY A 183 -0.58 -2.07 12.42
C GLY A 183 0.34 -3.29 12.45
N ILE A 184 1.34 -3.40 11.57
CA ILE A 184 2.38 -4.43 11.67
C ILE A 184 3.71 -3.74 11.46
N HIS A 185 4.46 -3.55 12.55
CA HIS A 185 5.83 -3.06 12.48
C HIS A 185 6.62 -4.07 11.64
N VAL A 186 6.84 -3.73 10.38
CA VAL A 186 7.77 -4.43 9.50
C VAL A 186 9.10 -4.38 10.22
N LYS A 187 9.58 -5.54 10.69
CA LYS A 187 10.74 -5.56 11.57
C LYS A 187 12.03 -5.63 10.79
N SER A 188 11.99 -5.85 9.48
CA SER A 188 13.17 -6.06 8.66
C SER A 188 12.87 -5.90 7.17
N LEU A 189 13.92 -5.80 6.37
CA LEU A 189 13.81 -5.87 4.90
C LEU A 189 13.22 -7.22 4.45
N ASP A 190 13.56 -8.32 5.11
CA ASP A 190 13.01 -9.65 4.82
C ASP A 190 11.49 -9.68 4.96
N ASP A 191 10.95 -9.09 6.04
CA ASP A 191 9.52 -9.02 6.29
C ASP A 191 8.81 -8.23 5.19
N GLU A 192 9.39 -7.11 4.76
CA GLU A 192 8.83 -6.29 3.69
C GLU A 192 8.88 -7.01 2.35
N LEU A 193 9.98 -7.70 2.05
CA LEU A 193 10.11 -8.46 0.82
C LEU A 193 9.10 -9.61 0.79
N ASN A 194 8.92 -10.35 1.89
CA ASN A 194 7.87 -11.36 2.00
C ASN A 194 6.49 -10.75 1.78
N TYR A 195 6.19 -9.61 2.42
CA TYR A 195 4.90 -8.96 2.26
C TYR A 195 4.66 -8.49 0.83
N THR A 196 5.63 -7.79 0.23
CA THR A 196 5.55 -7.25 -1.13
C THR A 196 5.39 -8.38 -2.17
N LEU A 197 6.18 -9.46 -2.08
CA LEU A 197 6.04 -10.61 -2.97
C LEU A 197 4.69 -11.32 -2.82
N ASN A 198 4.04 -11.20 -1.65
CA ASN A 198 2.70 -11.74 -1.44
C ASN A 198 1.59 -10.80 -1.92
N ALA A 199 1.81 -9.49 -1.82
CA ALA A 199 0.90 -8.45 -2.28
C ALA A 199 0.81 -8.40 -3.80
N ASP A 200 1.93 -8.61 -4.51
CA ASP A 200 1.99 -8.78 -5.96
C ASP A 200 1.35 -10.14 -6.32
N LYS A 201 0.06 -10.11 -6.70
CA LYS A 201 -0.75 -11.33 -6.84
C LYS A 201 -0.55 -11.97 -8.20
N ASP A 202 -0.33 -11.16 -9.23
CA ASP A 202 -0.19 -11.60 -10.61
C ASP A 202 1.26 -11.67 -11.10
N PHE A 203 2.22 -11.31 -10.25
CA PHE A 203 3.66 -11.38 -10.49
C PHE A 203 4.10 -10.49 -11.67
N ASP A 204 3.42 -9.35 -11.87
CA ASP A 204 3.72 -8.42 -12.94
C ASP A 204 4.80 -7.37 -12.58
N GLY A 205 5.20 -7.35 -11.30
CA GLY A 205 6.22 -6.43 -10.80
C GLY A 205 5.69 -5.04 -10.46
N GLU A 206 4.36 -4.88 -10.38
CA GLU A 206 3.65 -3.71 -9.90
C GLU A 206 2.73 -4.12 -8.73
N ILE A 207 2.57 -3.25 -7.74
CA ILE A 207 1.50 -3.37 -6.74
C ILE A 207 0.44 -2.35 -7.13
N SER A 208 -0.69 -2.80 -7.65
CA SER A 208 -1.84 -1.93 -7.85
C SER A 208 -2.44 -1.45 -6.52
N LEU A 209 -3.22 -0.37 -6.55
CA LEU A 209 -3.94 0.09 -5.35
C LEU A 209 -4.88 -0.99 -4.78
N GLU A 210 -5.51 -1.78 -5.66
CA GLU A 210 -6.37 -2.89 -5.26
C GLU A 210 -5.59 -3.99 -4.54
N GLU A 211 -4.41 -4.36 -5.05
CA GLU A 211 -3.53 -5.32 -4.40
C GLU A 211 -3.05 -4.81 -3.05
N ALA A 212 -2.61 -3.56 -2.97
CA ALA A 212 -2.21 -2.93 -1.72
C ALA A 212 -3.32 -2.94 -0.66
N TYR A 213 -4.58 -2.76 -1.07
CA TYR A 213 -5.70 -2.79 -0.13
C TYR A 213 -6.02 -4.21 0.30
N THR A 214 -6.08 -5.12 -0.67
CA THR A 214 -6.50 -6.50 -0.44
C THR A 214 -5.41 -7.39 0.17
N SER A 215 -4.15 -6.94 0.18
CA SER A 215 -3.06 -7.57 0.94
C SER A 215 -3.12 -7.27 2.43
N GLU A 216 -3.90 -6.27 2.85
CA GLU A 216 -4.02 -5.87 4.25
C GLU A 216 -5.43 -6.09 4.82
N SER A 217 -6.46 -5.67 4.09
CA SER A 217 -7.85 -5.68 4.54
C SER A 217 -8.80 -5.84 3.35
N THR A 218 -10.08 -5.53 3.52
CA THR A 218 -10.99 -5.39 2.38
C THR A 218 -10.91 -3.97 1.83
N ILE A 219 -11.27 -3.81 0.55
CA ILE A 219 -11.31 -2.50 -0.12
C ILE A 219 -12.20 -1.53 0.67
N GLU A 220 -13.38 -1.98 1.10
CA GLU A 220 -14.34 -1.16 1.84
C GLU A 220 -13.78 -0.66 3.16
N ASN A 221 -12.99 -1.48 3.86
CA ASN A 221 -12.37 -1.08 5.13
C ASN A 221 -11.28 -0.02 4.91
N LYS A 222 -10.46 -0.17 3.86
CA LYS A 222 -9.41 0.80 3.53
C LYS A 222 -10.02 2.13 3.09
N VAL A 223 -10.98 2.10 2.16
CA VAL A 223 -11.75 3.29 1.75
C VAL A 223 -12.44 3.96 2.94
N LYS A 224 -13.07 3.18 3.82
CA LYS A 224 -13.71 3.73 5.02
C LYS A 224 -12.69 4.41 5.94
N ALA A 225 -11.53 3.79 6.14
CA ALA A 225 -10.46 4.37 6.95
C ALA A 225 -9.98 5.69 6.34
N ASN A 226 -9.68 5.72 5.03
CA ASN A 226 -9.24 6.94 4.33
C ASN A 226 -10.26 8.08 4.45
N ILE A 227 -11.54 7.79 4.21
CA ILE A 227 -12.63 8.77 4.37
C ILE A 227 -12.67 9.24 5.83
N GLY A 228 -12.68 8.31 6.78
CA GLY A 228 -12.70 8.63 8.20
C GLY A 228 -11.54 9.53 8.63
N ASP A 229 -10.32 9.19 8.22
CA ASP A 229 -9.10 9.92 8.56
C ASP A 229 -9.12 11.31 7.93
N PHE A 230 -9.46 11.43 6.64
CA PHE A 230 -9.55 12.71 5.94
C PHE A 230 -10.56 13.67 6.60
N PHE A 231 -11.77 13.19 6.95
CA PHE A 231 -12.82 14.00 7.56
C PHE A 231 -12.66 14.18 9.09
N SER A 232 -11.75 13.45 9.73
CA SER A 232 -11.39 13.68 11.13
C SER A 232 -10.57 14.96 11.33
N LEU A 233 -9.88 15.43 10.27
CA LEU A 233 -9.06 16.63 10.30
C LEU A 233 -9.96 17.89 10.38
N PRO A 234 -9.77 18.78 11.38
CA PRO A 234 -10.63 19.96 11.58
C PRO A 234 -10.69 20.94 10.39
N GLU A 235 -9.64 20.97 9.57
CA GLU A 235 -9.55 21.80 8.36
C GLU A 235 -10.40 21.28 7.20
N ASN A 236 -10.69 19.97 7.17
CA ASN A 236 -11.52 19.32 6.17
C ASN A 236 -13.00 19.26 6.57
N GLN A 237 -13.34 19.76 7.77
CA GLN A 237 -14.72 19.91 8.19
C GLN A 237 -15.33 21.16 7.55
N GLU A 238 -16.29 20.95 6.65
CA GLU A 238 -17.10 22.02 6.07
C GLU A 238 -17.78 22.84 7.19
N LYS A 239 -17.86 24.17 7.02
CA LYS A 239 -18.54 25.09 7.94
C LYS A 239 -19.63 25.85 7.21
N GLY A 240 -20.79 26.00 7.86
CA GLY A 240 -21.96 26.72 7.30
C GLY A 240 -23.14 25.81 6.96
N GLU A 241 -24.19 26.36 6.35
CA GLU A 241 -25.45 25.61 6.11
C GLU A 241 -25.29 24.47 5.09
N LEU A 242 -24.41 24.63 4.09
CA LEU A 242 -24.09 23.58 3.12
C LEU A 242 -23.27 22.42 3.74
N ALA A 243 -22.53 22.68 4.82
CA ALA A 243 -21.74 21.66 5.52
C ALA A 243 -22.60 20.53 6.08
N SER A 244 -23.83 20.83 6.47
CA SER A 244 -24.75 19.85 7.03
C SER A 244 -25.11 18.75 6.02
N PHE A 245 -25.20 19.07 4.72
CA PHE A 245 -25.43 18.09 3.65
C PHE A 245 -24.24 17.17 3.49
N PHE A 246 -23.04 17.74 3.38
CA PHE A 246 -21.83 16.97 3.19
C PHE A 246 -21.58 16.05 4.38
N ASN A 247 -21.80 16.52 5.61
CA ASN A 247 -21.66 15.70 6.81
C ASN A 247 -22.69 14.55 6.85
N ASP A 248 -23.97 14.81 6.55
CA ASP A 248 -25.00 13.77 6.48
C ASP A 248 -24.69 12.73 5.38
N ALA A 249 -24.22 13.18 4.21
CA ALA A 249 -23.87 12.32 3.09
C ALA A 249 -22.63 11.45 3.38
N ILE A 250 -21.59 12.02 4.00
CA ILE A 250 -20.39 11.27 4.42
C ILE A 250 -20.73 10.24 5.49
N ASN A 251 -21.50 10.62 6.51
CA ASN A 251 -21.94 9.68 7.54
C ASN A 251 -22.77 8.54 6.95
N PHE A 252 -23.62 8.84 5.97
CA PHE A 252 -24.38 7.82 5.24
C PHE A 252 -23.47 6.84 4.49
N VAL A 253 -22.42 7.33 3.82
CA VAL A 253 -21.41 6.49 3.15
C VAL A 253 -20.66 5.61 4.16
N LEU A 254 -20.19 6.19 5.27
CA LEU A 254 -19.48 5.46 6.33
C LEU A 254 -20.35 4.37 6.96
N ASP A 255 -21.64 4.64 7.16
CA ASP A 255 -22.62 3.68 7.67
C ASP A 255 -22.86 2.52 6.69
N ILE A 256 -22.95 2.81 5.39
CA ILE A 256 -23.07 1.78 4.35
C ILE A 256 -21.82 0.89 4.36
N LEU A 257 -20.63 1.48 4.36
CA LEU A 257 -19.36 0.74 4.40
C LEU A 257 -19.25 -0.12 5.67
N GLU A 258 -19.68 0.40 6.83
CA GLU A 258 -19.70 -0.36 8.09
C GLU A 258 -20.67 -1.56 8.05
N LYS A 259 -21.88 -1.36 7.50
CA LYS A 259 -22.90 -2.42 7.42
C LYS A 259 -22.50 -3.55 6.47
N ASN A 260 -21.77 -3.23 5.39
CA ASN A 260 -21.32 -4.22 4.39
C ASN A 260 -20.13 -5.08 4.83
N LYS A 261 -19.51 -4.80 5.99
CA LYS A 261 -18.46 -5.64 6.59
C LYS A 261 -18.83 -7.12 6.76
N LYS A 262 -20.12 -7.46 6.76
CA LYS A 262 -20.63 -8.79 7.08
C LYS A 262 -20.81 -9.73 5.89
N ASP A 263 -20.71 -9.24 4.65
CA ASP A 263 -21.09 -10.04 3.46
C ASP A 263 -20.13 -9.78 2.28
N LYS A 264 -19.04 -10.57 2.18
CA LYS A 264 -17.93 -10.37 1.24
C LYS A 264 -18.28 -10.46 -0.26
N ASN A 265 -19.49 -10.89 -0.60
CA ASN A 265 -19.88 -11.23 -1.98
C ASN A 265 -21.13 -10.46 -2.48
N LYS A 266 -21.57 -9.41 -1.79
CA LYS A 266 -22.71 -8.59 -2.23
C LYS A 266 -22.26 -7.23 -2.75
N ASN A 267 -22.89 -6.81 -3.85
CA ASN A 267 -22.84 -5.42 -4.27
C ASN A 267 -23.31 -4.52 -3.13
N ILE A 268 -22.62 -3.40 -2.93
CA ILE A 268 -22.96 -2.46 -1.86
C ILE A 268 -24.26 -1.73 -2.24
N GLU A 269 -25.37 -2.19 -1.67
CA GLU A 269 -26.69 -1.61 -1.88
C GLU A 269 -26.87 -0.32 -1.09
N ILE A 270 -27.41 0.69 -1.77
CA ILE A 270 -27.76 1.98 -1.16
C ILE A 270 -29.19 1.89 -0.64
N ASP A 271 -29.42 2.29 0.61
CA ASP A 271 -30.76 2.54 1.13
C ASP A 271 -31.32 3.80 0.45
N LYS A 272 -32.02 3.60 -0.67
CA LYS A 272 -32.58 4.69 -1.48
C LYS A 272 -33.51 5.60 -0.68
N LYS A 273 -34.26 5.05 0.27
CA LYS A 273 -35.20 5.84 1.07
C LYS A 273 -34.45 6.77 2.03
N GLN A 274 -33.40 6.27 2.68
CA GLN A 274 -32.56 7.11 3.54
C GLN A 274 -31.82 8.17 2.72
N TRP A 275 -31.33 7.81 1.52
CA TRP A 275 -30.66 8.74 0.61
C TRP A 275 -31.59 9.86 0.11
N GLU A 276 -32.80 9.52 -0.34
CA GLU A 276 -33.83 10.49 -0.74
C GLU A 276 -34.18 11.45 0.40
N GLN A 277 -34.24 10.96 1.64
CA GLN A 277 -34.51 11.82 2.80
C GLN A 277 -33.39 12.82 3.04
N ILE A 278 -32.12 12.41 2.90
CA ILE A 278 -30.97 13.33 3.00
C ILE A 278 -31.10 14.39 1.90
N GLN A 279 -31.28 13.99 0.64
CA GLN A 279 -31.43 14.93 -0.48
C GLN A 279 -32.59 15.91 -0.29
N GLN A 280 -33.77 15.43 0.16
CA GLN A 280 -34.94 16.27 0.39
C GLN A 280 -34.71 17.31 1.49
N ARG A 281 -34.12 16.91 2.63
CA ARG A 281 -33.82 17.84 3.73
C ARG A 281 -32.96 19.02 3.25
N HIS A 282 -31.97 18.76 2.40
CA HIS A 282 -31.06 19.80 1.93
C HIS A 282 -31.59 20.64 0.78
N ASN A 283 -32.42 20.07 -0.11
CA ASN A 283 -33.15 20.88 -1.09
C ASN A 283 -34.07 21.91 -0.41
N ILE A 284 -34.69 21.54 0.72
CA ILE A 284 -35.49 22.47 1.52
C ILE A 284 -34.61 23.57 2.12
N LEU A 285 -33.48 23.21 2.75
CA LEU A 285 -32.53 24.17 3.33
C LEU A 285 -32.03 25.18 2.29
N ILE A 286 -31.55 24.74 1.12
CA ILE A 286 -31.07 25.64 0.04
C ILE A 286 -32.18 26.60 -0.39
N THR A 287 -33.41 26.09 -0.54
CA THR A 287 -34.56 26.92 -0.94
C THR A 287 -34.90 27.96 0.13
N GLU A 288 -34.80 27.62 1.41
CA GLU A 288 -35.04 28.54 2.53
C GLU A 288 -33.93 29.59 2.65
N SER A 289 -32.66 29.20 2.53
CA SER A 289 -31.52 30.12 2.56
C SER A 289 -31.58 31.11 1.39
N LEU A 290 -31.90 30.64 0.17
CA LEU A 290 -32.09 31.52 -0.98
C LEU A 290 -33.23 32.52 -0.76
N LYS A 291 -34.37 32.07 -0.21
CA LYS A 291 -35.48 32.97 0.14
C LYS A 291 -35.05 34.05 1.13
N GLN A 292 -34.30 33.69 2.18
CA GLN A 292 -33.80 34.66 3.15
C GLN A 292 -32.85 35.69 2.54
N VAL A 293 -31.96 35.27 1.63
CA VAL A 293 -31.08 36.19 0.88
C VAL A 293 -31.91 37.17 0.06
N PHE A 294 -32.85 36.68 -0.75
CA PHE A 294 -33.74 37.53 -1.56
C PHE A 294 -34.56 38.51 -0.69
N GLU A 295 -35.08 38.07 0.45
CA GLU A 295 -35.81 38.94 1.37
C GLU A 295 -34.92 40.00 2.02
N SER A 296 -33.66 39.67 2.30
CA SER A 296 -32.68 40.60 2.88
C SER A 296 -32.20 41.66 1.88
N GLU A 297 -32.03 41.30 0.61
CA GLU A 297 -31.66 42.23 -0.47
C GLU A 297 -32.80 43.20 -0.78
N ASN A 298 -34.03 42.69 -0.88
CA ASN A 298 -35.23 43.53 -1.07
C ASN A 298 -35.45 44.52 0.09
N LYS A 299 -35.07 44.15 1.32
CA LYS A 299 -35.12 45.08 2.47
C LYS A 299 -34.03 46.16 2.38
N LYS A 300 -32.82 45.82 1.93
CA LYS A 300 -31.73 46.78 1.75
C LYS A 300 -32.03 47.81 0.66
N GLU A 301 -32.58 47.40 -0.47
CA GLU A 301 -32.99 48.32 -1.56
C GLU A 301 -34.05 49.33 -1.07
N LYS A 302 -35.08 48.86 -0.35
CA LYS A 302 -36.11 49.74 0.23
C LYS A 302 -35.60 50.72 1.28
N THR A 303 -34.42 50.48 1.86
CA THR A 303 -33.83 51.38 2.87
C THR A 303 -32.88 52.41 2.24
N GLN A 304 -32.47 52.24 0.97
CA GLN A 304 -31.65 53.20 0.22
C GLN A 304 -32.48 54.21 -0.60
N GLU A 305 -33.79 54.01 -0.73
CA GLU A 305 -34.72 54.92 -1.40
C GLU A 305 -35.38 55.97 -0.46
N HIS A 306 -34.88 56.11 0.78
CA HIS A 306 -35.27 57.13 1.76
C HIS A 306 -34.07 57.96 2.20
#